data_AF-A0A956UBI9-F1
#
_entry.id   AF-A0A956UBI9-F1
#
_cell.length_a   1.000
_cell.length_b   1.000
_cell.length_c   1.000
_cell.angle_alpha   90.00
_cell.angle_beta   90.00
_cell.angle_gamma   90.00
#
_symmetry.space_group_name_H-M   'P 1'
#
loop_
_entity.id
_entity.type
_entity.pdbx_description
1 polymer ?
#
loop_
_entity_poly.entity_id
_entity_poly.type
_entity_poly.pdbx_seq_one_letter_code
_entity_poly.pdbx_strand_id
1 'polypeptide(L)'
;MSTQPVTNQDDGHFFTTYTSSSHEENLSLDGLEHIFRWASEMVSDGEDARIKLARERRVRREVLEVVQKYQQERLAAKTKDEIAYLQRRVIALLQKVQELTEENAAVKQIMVSQYFALQRIPELQEQINELKGLEFEKEAAVTERRYLMDALAKLKVERDFLEDTLTAAEIENDRLVDILDDTKSNLIKLQNRRWWHGPVNWFKGICRSNPY
;
A
#
# COMPACT_ATOMS: atom_id res chain seq x y z
N MET A 1 27.31 25.67 -3.63
CA MET A 1 26.89 26.53 -4.77
C MET A 1 25.43 26.89 -4.49
N SER A 2 25.05 27.98 -3.82
CA SER A 2 25.30 29.43 -3.95
C SER A 2 24.94 30.04 -5.31
N THR A 3 24.03 31.02 -5.23
CA THR A 3 23.47 31.94 -6.26
C THR A 3 22.39 31.31 -7.16
N GLN A 4 21.14 31.81 -7.28
CA GLN A 4 20.56 33.14 -7.08
C GLN A 4 19.06 33.07 -6.70
N PRO A 5 18.48 34.11 -6.06
CA PRO A 5 17.06 34.40 -6.12
C PRO A 5 16.79 35.41 -7.26
N VAL A 6 15.85 35.11 -8.16
CA VAL A 6 15.29 36.12 -9.06
C VAL A 6 13.89 36.45 -8.59
N THR A 7 13.80 37.68 -8.12
CA THR A 7 12.67 38.43 -7.62
C THR A 7 11.55 38.56 -8.66
N ASN A 8 10.35 38.14 -8.31
CA ASN A 8 9.13 38.53 -9.01
C ASN A 8 8.95 40.04 -8.85
N GLN A 9 9.10 40.77 -9.95
CA GLN A 9 8.61 42.12 -10.11
C GLN A 9 7.08 42.05 -10.19
N ASP A 10 6.42 42.31 -9.06
CA ASP A 10 5.07 42.86 -9.02
C ASP A 10 5.15 44.07 -8.08
N ASP A 11 5.72 45.15 -8.61
CA ASP A 11 5.63 46.46 -7.97
C ASP A 11 4.17 46.93 -8.08
N GLY A 12 3.40 46.49 -7.08
CA GLY A 12 2.08 47.02 -6.77
C GLY A 12 2.17 48.51 -6.42
N HIS A 13 2.16 49.36 -7.45
CA HIS A 13 1.69 50.73 -7.33
C HIS A 13 0.16 50.73 -7.15
N PHE A 14 -0.29 50.26 -5.97
CA PHE A 14 -1.68 50.42 -5.51
C PHE A 14 -1.84 51.60 -4.55
N PHE A 15 -0.76 52.33 -4.27
CA PHE A 15 -0.84 53.58 -3.51
C PHE A 15 -0.93 54.78 -4.45
N THR A 16 -2.04 54.86 -5.21
CA THR A 16 -2.52 56.16 -5.67
C THR A 16 -3.08 56.87 -4.45
N THR A 17 -2.29 57.81 -3.93
CA THR A 17 -2.75 58.90 -3.07
C THR A 17 -4.12 59.37 -3.54
N TYR A 18 -5.14 59.12 -2.73
CA TYR A 18 -6.42 59.79 -2.85
C TYR A 18 -6.14 61.29 -2.82
N THR A 19 -6.31 61.93 -3.96
CA THR A 19 -6.28 63.37 -4.07
C THR A 19 -7.42 63.90 -3.20
N SER A 20 -7.06 64.64 -2.16
CA SER A 20 -7.97 65.45 -1.33
C SER A 20 -8.47 66.66 -2.15
N SER A 21 -9.07 66.39 -3.31
CA SER A 21 -9.47 67.39 -4.29
C SER A 21 -10.90 67.07 -4.70
N SER A 22 -11.85 67.48 -3.85
CA SER A 22 -13.23 67.91 -4.18
C SER A 22 -14.15 67.74 -2.95
N HIS A 23 -13.94 68.57 -1.92
CA HIS A 23 -14.94 68.80 -0.88
C HIS A 23 -15.62 70.18 -1.02
N GLU A 24 -15.61 70.74 -2.23
CA GLU A 24 -16.45 71.88 -2.61
C GLU A 24 -17.44 71.43 -3.68
N GLU A 25 -18.35 70.52 -3.32
CA GLU A 25 -19.64 70.46 -4.01
C GLU A 25 -20.40 71.72 -3.57
N ASN A 26 -20.23 72.78 -4.36
CA ASN A 26 -21.07 73.96 -4.31
C ASN A 26 -22.54 73.50 -4.27
N LEU A 27 -23.23 73.89 -3.20
CA LEU A 27 -24.68 73.74 -3.04
C LEU A 27 -25.37 74.45 -4.20
N SER A 28 -25.56 73.71 -5.31
CA SER A 28 -26.40 74.13 -6.41
C SER A 28 -27.83 74.20 -5.89
N LEU A 29 -28.27 75.42 -5.56
CA LEU A 29 -29.64 75.73 -5.14
C LEU A 29 -30.62 75.73 -6.33
N ASP A 30 -30.11 75.53 -7.53
CA ASP A 30 -30.81 75.54 -8.80
C ASP A 30 -31.56 74.20 -8.98
N GLY A 31 -32.82 74.15 -8.55
CA GLY A 31 -33.68 72.96 -8.63
C GLY A 31 -34.54 72.68 -7.39
N LEU A 32 -34.19 73.23 -6.23
CA LEU A 32 -35.02 73.16 -5.01
C LEU A 32 -36.10 74.27 -4.95
N GLU A 33 -36.02 75.23 -5.87
CA GLU A 33 -36.85 76.44 -5.91
C GLU A 33 -38.35 76.14 -6.07
N HIS A 34 -38.70 75.06 -6.77
CA HIS A 34 -40.07 74.61 -6.93
C HIS A 34 -40.66 74.03 -5.64
N ILE A 35 -39.85 73.37 -4.81
CA ILE A 35 -40.26 72.83 -3.51
C ILE A 35 -40.46 73.99 -2.52
N PHE A 36 -39.57 75.00 -2.56
CA PHE A 36 -39.72 76.23 -1.77
C PHE A 36 -40.96 77.03 -2.16
N ARG A 37 -41.26 77.15 -3.45
CA ARG A 37 -42.47 77.82 -3.94
C ARG A 37 -43.74 77.09 -3.52
N TRP A 38 -43.78 75.76 -3.66
CA TRP A 38 -44.94 74.95 -3.28
C TRP A 38 -45.20 74.96 -1.76
N ALA A 39 -44.15 74.81 -0.94
CA ALA A 39 -44.27 74.89 0.52
C ALA A 39 -44.66 76.31 0.99
N SER A 40 -44.26 77.35 0.26
CA SER A 40 -44.66 78.74 0.53
C SER A 40 -46.10 79.04 0.12
N GLU A 41 -46.64 78.38 -0.90
CA GLU A 41 -47.97 78.66 -1.46
C GLU A 41 -49.08 77.93 -0.70
N MET A 42 -48.79 76.75 -0.14
CA MET A 42 -49.76 75.95 0.63
C MET A 42 -50.07 76.47 2.04
N VAL A 43 -49.39 77.51 2.56
CA VAL A 43 -49.45 77.90 3.99
C VAL A 43 -49.77 79.37 4.25
N SER A 44 -49.92 80.24 3.24
CA SER A 44 -50.10 81.69 3.51
C SER A 44 -51.09 82.42 2.60
N ASP A 45 -52.36 82.42 2.99
CA ASP A 45 -53.26 83.54 2.67
C ASP A 45 -53.10 84.61 3.77
N GLY A 46 -52.43 85.72 3.44
CA GLY A 46 -52.63 87.01 4.13
C GLY A 46 -51.63 87.54 5.19
N GLU A 47 -50.31 87.28 5.11
CA GLU A 47 -49.33 87.88 6.07
C GLU A 47 -48.13 88.63 5.45
N ASP A 48 -47.60 89.56 6.25
CA ASP A 48 -46.64 90.64 5.97
C ASP A 48 -45.24 90.17 5.45
N ALA A 49 -44.71 90.88 4.44
CA ALA A 49 -43.59 90.41 3.59
C ALA A 49 -42.26 90.13 4.34
N ARG A 50 -42.02 90.82 5.47
CA ARG A 50 -40.80 90.62 6.28
C ARG A 50 -40.84 89.34 7.12
N ILE A 51 -42.03 88.99 7.64
CA ILE A 51 -42.26 87.75 8.40
C ILE A 51 -42.15 86.55 7.45
N LYS A 52 -42.59 86.73 6.20
CA LYS A 52 -42.44 85.77 5.10
C LYS A 52 -40.98 85.40 4.84
N LEU A 53 -40.12 86.41 4.65
CA LEU A 53 -38.67 86.21 4.45
C LEU A 53 -37.97 85.53 5.65
N ALA A 54 -38.37 85.85 6.88
CA ALA A 54 -37.78 85.25 8.08
C ALA A 54 -38.19 83.77 8.24
N ARG A 55 -39.46 83.43 7.95
CA ARG A 55 -39.94 82.03 7.95
C ARG A 55 -39.30 81.23 6.82
N GLU A 56 -39.22 81.78 5.63
CA GLU A 56 -38.59 81.13 4.48
C GLU A 56 -37.11 80.81 4.76
N ARG A 57 -36.36 81.74 5.38
CA ARG A 57 -34.98 81.48 5.83
C ARG A 57 -34.86 80.44 6.94
N ARG A 58 -35.89 80.23 7.76
CA ARG A 58 -35.92 79.17 8.79
C ARG A 58 -36.22 77.83 8.13
N VAL A 59 -37.27 77.75 7.31
CA VAL A 59 -37.63 76.55 6.56
C VAL A 59 -36.48 76.11 5.67
N ARG A 60 -35.79 77.04 5.00
CA ARG A 60 -34.60 76.73 4.20
C ARG A 60 -33.48 76.10 5.03
N ARG A 61 -33.24 76.57 6.25
CA ARG A 61 -32.24 75.97 7.15
C ARG A 61 -32.66 74.59 7.64
N GLU A 62 -33.91 74.42 8.02
CA GLU A 62 -34.45 73.12 8.46
C GLU A 62 -34.42 72.09 7.32
N VAL A 63 -34.79 72.49 6.10
CA VAL A 63 -34.70 71.63 4.90
C VAL A 63 -33.25 71.29 4.59
N LEU A 64 -32.32 72.26 4.64
CA LEU A 64 -30.90 71.98 4.43
C LEU A 64 -30.33 71.03 5.48
N GLU A 65 -30.73 71.19 6.75
CA GLU A 65 -30.30 70.29 7.83
C GLU A 65 -30.82 68.87 7.62
N VAL A 66 -32.08 68.71 7.18
CA VAL A 66 -32.66 67.39 6.85
C VAL A 66 -31.96 66.76 5.64
N VAL A 67 -31.69 67.53 4.59
CA VAL A 67 -30.97 67.05 3.40
C VAL A 67 -29.54 66.63 3.77
N GLN A 68 -28.86 67.41 4.60
CA GLN A 68 -27.50 67.10 5.05
C GLN A 68 -27.46 65.85 5.92
N LYS A 69 -28.41 65.68 6.85
CA LYS A 69 -28.56 64.45 7.65
C LYS A 69 -28.84 63.24 6.76
N TYR A 70 -29.73 63.37 5.79
CA TYR A 70 -30.03 62.29 4.84
C TYR A 70 -28.79 61.89 4.01
N GLN A 71 -28.00 62.85 3.54
CA GLN A 71 -26.76 62.56 2.83
C GLN A 71 -25.72 61.88 3.72
N GLN A 72 -25.57 62.32 4.98
CA GLN A 72 -24.69 61.69 5.95
C GLN A 72 -25.12 60.26 6.27
N GLU A 73 -26.40 60.01 6.48
CA GLU A 73 -26.96 58.67 6.70
C GLU A 73 -26.76 57.77 5.47
N ARG A 74 -26.96 58.30 4.26
CA ARG A 74 -26.73 57.57 3.01
C ARG A 74 -25.26 57.20 2.83
N LEU A 75 -24.32 58.10 3.14
CA LEU A 75 -22.89 57.80 3.11
C LEU A 75 -22.51 56.77 4.18
N ALA A 76 -23.03 56.92 5.40
CA ALA A 76 -22.82 55.96 6.48
C ALA A 76 -23.40 54.57 6.16
N ALA A 77 -24.50 54.49 5.41
CA ALA A 77 -25.06 53.22 4.94
C ALA A 77 -24.14 52.55 3.90
N LYS A 78 -23.63 53.31 2.93
CA LYS A 78 -22.68 52.79 1.91
C LYS A 78 -21.40 52.24 2.55
N THR A 79 -20.81 52.98 3.49
CA THR A 79 -19.59 52.52 4.18
C THR A 79 -19.87 51.29 5.04
N LYS A 80 -21.04 51.19 5.67
CA LYS A 80 -21.46 49.96 6.39
C LYS A 80 -21.58 48.76 5.46
N ASP A 81 -22.15 48.92 4.28
CA ASP A 81 -22.29 47.84 3.29
C ASP A 81 -20.92 47.38 2.76
N GLU A 82 -20.02 48.32 2.48
CA GLU A 82 -18.63 48.04 2.10
C GLU A 82 -17.88 47.32 3.22
N ILE A 83 -17.99 47.80 4.46
CA ILE A 83 -17.39 47.14 5.63
C ILE A 83 -17.95 45.72 5.78
N ALA A 84 -19.27 45.52 5.65
CA ALA A 84 -19.90 44.21 5.75
C ALA A 84 -19.49 43.27 4.61
N TYR A 85 -19.26 43.79 3.39
CA TYR A 85 -18.71 43.02 2.29
C TYR A 85 -17.27 42.60 2.57
N LEU A 86 -16.42 43.53 3.00
CA LEU A 86 -15.02 43.26 3.33
C LEU A 86 -14.91 42.26 4.49
N GLN A 87 -15.73 42.39 5.52
CA GLN A 87 -15.78 41.43 6.64
C GLN A 87 -16.13 40.03 6.15
N ARG A 88 -17.16 39.88 5.31
CA ARG A 88 -17.51 38.58 4.71
C ARG A 88 -16.36 38.00 3.88
N ARG A 89 -15.67 38.84 3.11
CA ARG A 89 -14.52 38.41 2.31
C ARG A 89 -13.34 37.99 3.18
N VAL A 90 -13.03 38.72 4.25
CA VAL A 90 -11.98 38.36 5.22
C VAL A 90 -12.30 37.02 5.87
N ILE A 91 -13.55 36.80 6.28
CA ILE A 91 -13.98 35.50 6.86
C ILE A 91 -13.77 34.37 5.85
N ALA A 92 -14.17 34.55 4.59
CA ALA A 92 -13.97 33.53 3.55
C ALA A 92 -12.48 33.24 3.29
N LEU A 93 -11.62 34.27 3.29
CA LEU A 93 -10.17 34.08 3.14
C LEU A 93 -9.57 33.34 4.35
N LEU A 94 -9.99 33.68 5.57
CA LEU A 94 -9.54 32.98 6.79
C LEU A 94 -9.98 31.51 6.80
N GLN A 95 -11.20 31.21 6.38
CA GLN A 95 -11.66 29.83 6.20
C GLN A 95 -10.78 29.10 5.19
N LYS A 96 -10.43 29.74 4.06
CA LYS A 96 -9.58 29.08 3.07
C LYS A 96 -8.16 28.84 3.57
N VAL A 97 -7.62 29.77 4.35
CA VAL A 97 -6.32 29.58 5.01
C VAL A 97 -6.39 28.43 6.01
N GLN A 98 -7.47 28.32 6.80
CA GLN A 98 -7.66 27.22 7.73
C GLN A 98 -7.70 25.86 7.01
N GLU A 99 -8.48 25.72 5.93
CA GLU A 99 -8.49 24.51 5.11
C GLU A 99 -7.09 24.12 4.63
N LEU A 100 -6.32 25.08 4.10
CA LEU A 100 -4.95 24.84 3.65
C LEU A 100 -4.01 24.44 4.79
N THR A 101 -4.21 24.97 6.01
CA THR A 101 -3.41 24.55 7.17
C THR A 101 -3.72 23.12 7.61
N GLU A 102 -4.98 22.71 7.55
CA GLU A 102 -5.42 21.36 7.89
C GLU A 102 -4.92 20.35 6.85
N GLU A 103 -5.04 20.67 5.55
CA GLU A 103 -4.47 19.89 4.45
C GLU A 103 -2.95 19.74 4.59
N ASN A 104 -2.23 20.82 4.94
CA ASN A 104 -0.78 20.77 5.14
C ASN A 104 -0.37 19.85 6.31
N ALA A 105 -1.14 19.88 7.40
CA ALA A 105 -0.93 18.99 8.54
C ALA A 105 -1.16 17.51 8.17
N ALA A 106 -2.23 17.22 7.41
CA ALA A 106 -2.51 15.88 6.92
C ALA A 106 -1.40 15.35 6.00
N VAL A 107 -0.91 16.19 5.08
CA VAL A 107 0.21 15.83 4.19
C VAL A 107 1.48 15.51 4.98
N LYS A 108 1.80 16.30 6.01
CA LYS A 108 2.96 16.02 6.88
C LYS A 108 2.82 14.68 7.60
N GLN A 109 1.63 14.35 8.10
CA GLN A 109 1.39 13.07 8.77
C GLN A 109 1.56 11.88 7.81
N ILE A 110 1.06 12.01 6.58
CA ILE A 110 1.23 11.00 5.52
C ILE A 110 2.72 10.85 5.17
N MET A 111 3.45 11.95 5.04
CA MET A 111 4.88 11.91 4.72
C MET A 111 5.69 11.20 5.80
N VAL A 112 5.40 11.47 7.07
CA VAL A 112 6.07 10.80 8.20
C VAL A 112 5.74 9.30 8.23
N SER A 113 4.48 8.91 8.00
CA SER A 113 4.11 7.49 7.98
C SER A 113 4.75 6.74 6.81
N GLN A 114 4.78 7.36 5.62
CA GLN A 114 5.45 6.81 4.44
C GLN A 114 6.96 6.68 4.65
N TYR A 115 7.60 7.67 5.29
CA TYR A 115 9.02 7.61 5.62
C TYR A 115 9.37 6.38 6.46
N PHE A 116 8.62 6.12 7.53
CA PHE A 116 8.85 4.95 8.38
C PHE A 116 8.53 3.62 7.67
N ALA A 117 7.52 3.60 6.79
CA ALA A 117 7.24 2.43 5.98
C ALA A 117 8.39 2.11 5.01
N LEU A 118 8.95 3.13 4.35
CA LEU A 118 10.10 2.99 3.45
C LEU A 118 11.37 2.59 4.19
N GLN A 119 11.59 3.12 5.39
CA GLN A 119 12.75 2.77 6.21
C GLN A 119 12.78 1.28 6.58
N ARG A 120 11.62 0.61 6.64
CA ARG A 120 11.50 -0.82 6.94
C ARG A 120 11.75 -1.74 5.73
N ILE A 121 11.69 -1.22 4.51
CA ILE A 121 11.85 -2.02 3.28
C ILE A 121 13.20 -2.75 3.22
N PRO A 122 14.36 -2.13 3.53
CA PRO A 122 15.66 -2.81 3.49
C PRO A 122 15.73 -4.02 4.43
N GLU A 123 15.21 -3.90 5.67
CA GLU A 123 15.19 -4.99 6.65
C GLU A 123 14.35 -6.17 6.14
N LEU A 124 13.18 -5.89 5.57
CA LEU A 124 12.33 -6.92 4.97
C LEU A 124 12.99 -7.56 3.75
N GLN A 125 13.74 -6.79 2.97
CA GLN A 125 14.46 -7.29 1.81
C GLN A 125 15.62 -8.22 2.20
N GLU A 126 16.32 -7.91 3.30
CA GLU A 126 17.34 -8.79 3.87
C GLU A 126 16.74 -10.12 4.33
N GLN A 127 15.63 -10.07 5.07
CA GLN A 127 14.90 -11.28 5.50
C GLN A 127 14.44 -12.14 4.31
N ILE A 128 13.96 -11.51 3.22
CA ILE A 128 13.59 -12.24 1.99
C ILE A 128 14.81 -12.94 1.37
N ASN A 129 15.97 -12.29 1.36
CA ASN A 129 17.18 -12.87 0.80
C ASN A 129 17.68 -14.05 1.65
N GLU A 130 17.62 -13.94 2.98
CA GLU A 130 17.95 -15.05 3.89
C GLU A 130 17.02 -16.25 3.67
N LEU A 131 15.71 -16.01 3.61
CA LEU A 131 14.72 -17.06 3.37
C LEU A 131 14.92 -17.76 2.03
N LYS A 132 15.27 -17.03 0.97
CA LYS A 132 15.60 -17.62 -0.33
C LYS A 132 16.83 -18.53 -0.24
N GLY A 133 17.84 -18.16 0.53
CA GLY A 133 19.01 -19.02 0.78
C GLY A 133 18.59 -20.36 1.39
N LEU A 134 17.75 -20.32 2.42
CA LEU A 134 17.21 -21.53 3.07
C LEU A 134 16.31 -22.36 2.14
N GLU A 135 15.57 -21.73 1.22
CA GLU A 135 14.78 -22.45 0.21
C GLU A 135 15.67 -23.27 -0.72
N PHE A 136 16.79 -22.72 -1.20
CA PHE A 136 17.74 -23.48 -2.04
C PHE A 136 18.34 -24.68 -1.31
N GLU A 137 18.73 -24.51 -0.04
CA GLU A 137 19.25 -25.61 0.78
C GLU A 137 18.20 -26.70 1.00
N LYS A 138 16.95 -26.31 1.24
CA LYS A 138 15.83 -27.24 1.38
C LYS A 138 15.58 -28.01 0.09
N GLU A 139 15.60 -27.35 -1.07
CA GLU A 139 15.45 -28.01 -2.36
C GLU A 139 16.58 -29.01 -2.62
N ALA A 140 17.83 -28.62 -2.34
CA ALA A 140 18.98 -29.51 -2.42
C ALA A 140 18.78 -30.77 -1.53
N ALA A 141 18.41 -30.59 -0.26
CA ALA A 141 18.15 -31.70 0.65
C ALA A 141 17.00 -32.63 0.18
N VAL A 142 15.96 -32.06 -0.43
CA VAL A 142 14.87 -32.87 -1.03
C VAL A 142 15.37 -33.68 -2.21
N THR A 143 16.21 -33.11 -3.08
CA THR A 143 16.80 -33.86 -4.20
C THR A 143 17.73 -34.97 -3.73
N GLU A 144 18.58 -34.70 -2.74
CA GLU A 144 19.46 -35.71 -2.14
C GLU A 144 18.66 -36.84 -1.51
N ARG A 145 17.63 -36.52 -0.72
CA ARG A 145 16.72 -37.52 -0.15
C ARG A 145 16.10 -38.39 -1.23
N ARG A 146 15.70 -37.83 -2.36
CA ARG A 146 15.14 -38.59 -3.48
C ARG A 146 16.17 -39.55 -4.07
N TYR A 147 17.39 -39.08 -4.33
CA TYR A 147 18.46 -39.96 -4.83
C TYR A 147 18.76 -41.10 -3.87
N LEU A 148 18.80 -40.82 -2.56
CA LEU A 148 19.02 -41.85 -1.53
C LEU A 148 17.87 -42.86 -1.48
N MET A 149 16.62 -42.40 -1.60
CA MET A 149 15.46 -43.30 -1.63
C MET A 149 15.44 -44.19 -2.88
N ASP A 150 15.79 -43.63 -4.05
CA ASP A 150 15.90 -44.40 -5.29
C ASP A 150 17.02 -45.44 -5.21
N ALA A 151 18.17 -45.09 -4.61
CA ALA A 151 19.27 -46.02 -4.38
C ALA A 151 18.86 -47.15 -3.40
N LEU A 152 18.17 -46.80 -2.32
CA LEU A 152 17.67 -47.77 -1.34
C LEU A 152 16.68 -48.75 -1.98
N ALA A 153 15.79 -48.26 -2.87
CA ALA A 153 14.87 -49.12 -3.60
C ALA A 153 15.60 -50.14 -4.47
N LYS A 154 16.68 -49.75 -5.16
CA LYS A 154 17.52 -50.67 -5.96
C LYS A 154 18.19 -51.73 -5.10
N LEU A 155 18.78 -51.33 -3.96
CA LEU A 155 19.42 -52.28 -3.04
C LEU A 155 18.42 -53.29 -2.46
N LYS A 156 17.18 -52.88 -2.22
CA LYS A 156 16.13 -53.83 -1.80
C LYS A 156 15.84 -54.87 -2.87
N VAL A 157 15.69 -54.45 -4.12
CA VAL A 157 15.46 -55.38 -5.24
C VAL A 157 16.64 -56.36 -5.40
N GLU A 158 17.88 -55.87 -5.30
CA GLU A 158 19.06 -56.72 -5.38
C GLU A 158 19.14 -57.72 -4.22
N ARG A 159 18.84 -57.27 -2.99
CA ARG A 159 18.75 -58.16 -1.83
C ARG A 159 17.67 -59.23 -2.03
N ASP A 160 16.47 -58.85 -2.45
CA ASP A 160 15.36 -59.79 -2.65
C ASP A 160 15.73 -60.84 -3.72
N PHE A 161 16.40 -60.42 -4.80
CA PHE A 161 16.95 -61.33 -5.79
C PHE A 161 18.02 -62.28 -5.21
N LEU A 162 18.93 -61.78 -4.36
CA LEU A 162 19.93 -62.63 -3.71
C LEU A 162 19.28 -63.65 -2.76
N GLU A 163 18.25 -63.25 -2.00
CA GLU A 163 17.47 -64.14 -1.13
C GLU A 163 16.78 -65.25 -1.95
N ASP A 164 16.17 -64.92 -3.09
CA ASP A 164 15.57 -65.90 -4.00
C ASP A 164 16.62 -66.89 -4.55
N THR A 165 17.81 -66.40 -4.94
CA THR A 165 18.88 -67.29 -5.43
C THR A 165 19.46 -68.19 -4.33
N LEU A 166 19.59 -67.67 -3.11
CA LEU A 166 20.08 -68.42 -1.97
C LEU A 166 19.11 -69.53 -1.61
N THR A 167 17.82 -69.21 -1.49
CA THR A 167 16.78 -70.21 -1.17
C THR A 167 16.70 -71.31 -2.23
N ALA A 168 16.81 -70.96 -3.51
CA ALA A 168 16.87 -71.96 -4.58
C ALA A 168 18.10 -72.88 -4.46
N ALA A 169 19.26 -72.30 -4.11
CA ALA A 169 20.49 -73.08 -3.90
C ALA A 169 20.42 -73.98 -2.66
N GLU A 170 19.81 -73.51 -1.57
CA GLU A 170 19.56 -74.30 -0.36
C GLU A 170 18.65 -75.50 -0.67
N ILE A 171 17.54 -75.28 -1.40
CA ILE A 171 16.63 -76.36 -1.82
C ILE A 171 17.34 -77.41 -2.67
N GLU A 172 18.14 -77.00 -3.65
CA GLU A 172 18.87 -77.95 -4.50
C GLU A 172 19.96 -78.68 -3.70
N ASN A 173 20.60 -78.02 -2.73
CA ASN A 173 21.57 -78.67 -1.85
C ASN A 173 20.91 -79.74 -0.96
N ASP A 174 19.75 -79.45 -0.37
CA ASP A 174 18.97 -80.42 0.39
C ASP A 174 18.60 -81.64 -0.48
N ARG A 175 18.16 -81.38 -1.72
CA ARG A 175 17.85 -82.44 -2.69
C ARG A 175 19.09 -83.28 -3.03
N LEU A 176 20.25 -82.66 -3.22
CA LEU A 176 21.50 -83.38 -3.50
C LEU A 176 21.94 -84.22 -2.30
N VAL A 177 21.72 -83.74 -1.08
CA VAL A 177 21.95 -84.50 0.15
C VAL A 177 21.06 -85.74 0.20
N ASP A 178 19.76 -85.61 -0.08
CA ASP A 178 18.84 -86.74 -0.12
C ASP A 178 19.27 -87.81 -1.14
N ILE A 179 19.63 -87.39 -2.36
CA ILE A 179 20.14 -88.31 -3.40
C ILE A 179 21.43 -88.99 -2.94
N LEU A 180 22.32 -88.24 -2.29
CA LEU A 180 23.59 -88.75 -1.79
C LEU A 180 23.39 -89.78 -0.67
N ASP A 181 22.42 -89.57 0.22
CA ASP A 181 22.09 -90.52 1.27
C ASP A 181 21.37 -91.77 0.72
N ASP A 182 20.49 -91.61 -0.27
CA ASP A 182 19.88 -92.72 -1.00
C ASP A 182 20.92 -93.59 -1.71
N THR A 183 21.86 -92.96 -2.42
CA THR A 183 22.94 -93.66 -3.13
C THR A 183 23.89 -94.36 -2.17
N LYS A 184 24.27 -93.73 -1.05
CA LYS A 184 25.01 -94.39 0.03
C LYS A 184 24.26 -95.63 0.55
N SER A 185 22.97 -95.51 0.83
CA SER A 185 22.16 -96.64 1.32
C SER A 185 22.13 -97.79 0.30
N ASN A 186 22.04 -97.47 -0.99
CA ASN A 186 22.06 -98.44 -2.09
C ASN A 186 23.43 -99.12 -2.22
N LEU A 187 24.52 -98.36 -2.09
CA LEU A 187 25.89 -98.93 -2.05
C LEU A 187 26.05 -99.88 -0.87
N ILE A 188 25.54 -99.54 0.32
CA ILE A 188 25.58 -100.43 1.50
C ILE A 188 24.78 -101.71 1.24
N LYS A 189 23.56 -101.61 0.69
CA LYS A 189 22.75 -102.79 0.32
C LYS A 189 23.45 -103.67 -0.69
N LEU A 190 24.07 -103.07 -1.70
CA LEU A 190 24.90 -103.76 -2.67
C LEU A 190 26.05 -104.47 -1.95
N GLN A 191 26.90 -103.75 -1.21
CA GLN A 191 28.00 -104.31 -0.40
C GLN A 191 27.57 -105.54 0.40
N ASN A 192 26.40 -105.47 1.04
CA ASN A 192 25.85 -106.55 1.87
C ASN A 192 25.27 -107.73 1.07
N ARG A 193 24.77 -107.52 -0.15
CA ARG A 193 24.23 -108.60 -1.00
C ARG A 193 25.28 -109.60 -1.46
N ARG A 194 26.58 -109.29 -1.29
CA ARG A 194 27.75 -110.17 -1.42
C ARG A 194 27.83 -111.06 -2.68
N TRP A 195 26.98 -110.86 -3.69
CA TRP A 195 26.81 -111.79 -4.80
C TRP A 195 28.02 -111.86 -5.73
N TRP A 196 28.86 -110.84 -5.77
CA TRP A 196 30.18 -110.85 -6.42
C TRP A 196 31.25 -111.60 -5.62
N HIS A 197 31.11 -111.80 -4.30
CA HIS A 197 32.11 -112.55 -3.54
C HIS A 197 32.13 -114.03 -3.93
N GLY A 198 31.00 -114.60 -4.35
CA GLY A 198 30.94 -115.97 -4.88
C GLY A 198 31.80 -116.16 -6.14
N PRO A 199 31.53 -115.43 -7.24
CA PRO A 199 32.33 -115.46 -8.46
C PRO A 199 33.79 -115.03 -8.23
N VAL A 200 34.05 -114.02 -7.40
CA VAL A 200 35.43 -113.55 -7.11
C VAL A 200 36.20 -114.57 -6.29
N ASN A 201 35.59 -115.23 -5.31
CA ASN A 201 36.24 -116.30 -4.55
C ASN A 201 36.39 -117.58 -5.39
N TRP A 202 35.45 -117.86 -6.29
CA TRP A 202 35.54 -118.97 -7.25
C TRP A 202 36.66 -118.72 -8.28
N PHE A 203 36.76 -117.51 -8.87
CA PHE A 203 37.89 -117.14 -9.73
C PHE A 203 39.22 -117.12 -8.99
N LYS A 204 39.28 -116.61 -7.75
CA LYS A 204 40.49 -116.73 -6.92
C LYS A 204 40.84 -118.18 -6.60
N GLY A 205 39.83 -119.05 -6.45
CA GLY A 205 39.98 -120.48 -6.30
C GLY A 205 40.57 -121.12 -7.55
N ILE A 206 40.03 -120.80 -8.73
CA ILE A 206 40.50 -121.28 -10.05
C ILE A 206 41.93 -120.81 -10.34
N CYS A 207 42.25 -119.53 -10.07
CA CYS A 207 43.60 -119.01 -10.24
C CYS A 207 44.61 -119.59 -9.23
N ARG A 208 44.15 -120.11 -8.08
CA ARG A 208 45.01 -120.84 -7.12
C ARG A 208 45.10 -122.34 -7.41
N SER A 209 44.16 -122.90 -8.17
CA SER A 209 44.11 -124.32 -8.53
C SER A 209 44.63 -124.62 -9.93
N ASN A 210 45.32 -123.68 -10.58
CA ASN A 210 46.06 -123.94 -11.81
C ASN A 210 47.58 -124.02 -11.52
N PRO A 211 48.12 -125.20 -11.16
CA PRO A 211 49.55 -125.44 -11.15
C PRO A 211 49.98 -125.91 -12.55
N TYR A 212 49.96 -124.99 -13.51
CA TYR A 212 50.68 -125.10 -14.78
C TYR A 212 51.09 -123.69 -15.24
#